data_AF-A0A0L7RK67-F1
#
_entry.id   AF-A0A0L7RK67-F1
#
_cell.length_a   1.000
_cell.length_b   1.000
_cell.length_c   1.000
_cell.angle_alpha   90.00
_cell.angle_beta   90.00
_cell.angle_gamma   90.00
#
_symmetry.space_group_name_H-M   'P 1'
#
loop_
_entity.id
_entity.type
_entity.pdbx_description
1 polymer ?
#
loop_
_entity_poly.entity_id
_entity_poly.type
_entity_poly.pdbx_seq_one_letter_code
_entity_poly.pdbx_strand_id
1 'polypeptide(L)' 'PSYSSDLSPTDFHFFRSLDNFHTQKRFRKQEGVENAFQQFLSLKVSDFSIRGINALVILW' A
#
# COMPACT_ATOMS: atom_id res chain seq x y z
N PRO A 1 -19.70 -6.02 -1.03
CA PRO A 1 -20.05 -7.45 -0.84
C PRO A 1 -19.17 -8.08 0.22
N SER A 2 -19.67 -9.12 0.90
CA SER A 2 -18.85 -9.93 1.80
C SER A 2 -17.64 -10.48 1.03
N TYR A 3 -16.44 -10.33 1.61
CA TYR A 3 -15.15 -10.79 1.05
C TYR A 3 -14.66 -10.13 -0.25
N SER A 4 -15.08 -8.90 -0.57
CA SER A 4 -14.51 -8.17 -1.71
C SER A 4 -13.27 -7.36 -1.31
N SER A 5 -12.09 -7.99 -1.32
CA SER A 5 -10.80 -7.29 -1.18
C SER A 5 -10.60 -6.21 -2.25
N ASP A 6 -11.21 -6.35 -3.43
CA ASP A 6 -11.15 -5.34 -4.51
C ASP A 6 -11.85 -4.01 -4.17
N LEU A 7 -12.72 -4.00 -3.15
CA LEU A 7 -13.47 -2.81 -2.71
C LEU A 7 -12.87 -2.14 -1.48
N SER A 8 -11.82 -2.72 -0.90
CA SER A 8 -11.06 -2.12 0.20
C SER A 8 -9.90 -1.31 -0.38
N PRO A 9 -9.86 0.02 -0.18
CA PRO A 9 -8.77 0.85 -0.69
C PRO A 9 -7.41 0.46 -0.09
N THR A 10 -7.43 -0.10 1.12
CA THR A 10 -6.26 -0.63 1.81
C THR A 10 -5.73 -1.88 1.09
N ASP A 11 -6.60 -2.78 0.67
CA ASP A 11 -6.21 -4.02 -0.01
C ASP A 11 -5.80 -3.81 -1.47
N PHE A 12 -6.60 -3.07 -2.25
CA PHE A 12 -6.30 -2.88 -3.68
C PHE A 12 -5.14 -1.90 -3.94
N HIS A 13 -5.05 -0.82 -3.16
CA HIS A 13 -4.16 0.30 -3.47
C HIS A 13 -2.91 0.34 -2.58
N PHE A 14 -3.07 0.11 -1.28
CA PHE A 14 -1.96 0.18 -0.32
C PHE A 14 -1.13 -1.10 -0.31
N PHE A 15 -1.75 -2.27 -0.06
CA PHE A 15 -1.03 -3.55 0.00
C PHE A 15 -0.41 -3.93 -1.34
N ARG A 16 -1.10 -3.70 -2.47
CA ARG A 16 -0.50 -3.88 -3.80
C ARG A 16 0.73 -3.00 -4.03
N SER A 17 0.69 -1.73 -3.59
CA SER A 17 1.85 -0.84 -3.70
C SER A 17 2.98 -1.25 -2.77
N LEU A 18 2.66 -1.85 -1.62
CA LEU A 18 3.61 -2.37 -0.65
C LEU A 18 4.29 -3.64 -1.17
N ASP A 19 3.53 -4.57 -1.76
CA ASP A 19 4.06 -5.79 -2.38
C ASP A 19 5.03 -5.45 -3.51
N ASN A 20 4.67 -4.49 -4.37
CA ASN A 20 5.57 -4.01 -5.43
C ASN A 20 6.88 -3.42 -4.85
N PHE A 21 6.81 -2.72 -3.71
CA PHE A 21 7.99 -2.18 -3.04
C PHE A 21 8.86 -3.27 -2.37
N HIS A 22 8.23 -4.38 -1.96
CA HIS A 22 8.88 -5.50 -1.29
C HIS A 22 9.43 -6.58 -2.24
N THR A 23 8.96 -6.66 -3.49
CA THR A 23 9.24 -7.75 -4.42
C THR A 23 10.75 -7.98 -4.70
N GLN A 24 11.63 -7.03 -4.38
CA GLN A 24 13.10 -7.19 -4.52
C GLN A 24 13.90 -7.07 -3.22
N LYS A 25 13.27 -6.95 -2.05
CA LYS A 25 13.97 -6.75 -0.76
C LYS A 25 13.83 -7.96 0.15
N ARG A 26 14.96 -8.58 0.51
CA ARG A 26 15.02 -9.59 1.59
C ARG A 26 15.62 -8.95 2.84
N PHE A 27 14.82 -8.85 3.90
CA PHE A 27 15.27 -8.31 5.18
C PHE A 27 15.78 -9.42 6.08
N ARG A 28 16.93 -9.20 6.73
CA ARG A 28 17.53 -10.16 7.68
C ARG A 28 17.22 -9.83 9.14
N LYS A 29 16.63 -8.66 9.41
CA LYS A 29 16.32 -8.11 10.73
C LYS A 29 15.07 -7.25 10.67
N GLN A 30 14.32 -7.21 11.76
CA GLN A 30 13.09 -6.42 11.90
C GLN A 30 13.32 -4.92 11.67
N GLU A 31 14.41 -4.36 12.21
CA GLU A 31 14.79 -2.95 12.02
C GLU A 31 14.88 -2.56 10.53
N GLY A 32 15.36 -3.48 9.68
CA GLY A 32 15.41 -3.25 8.23
C GLY A 32 14.01 -3.20 7.59
N VAL A 33 13.06 -3.96 8.12
CA VAL A 33 11.65 -3.94 7.71
C VAL A 33 11.00 -2.61 8.12
N GLU A 34 11.19 -2.20 9.38
CA GLU A 34 10.64 -0.96 9.92
C GLU A 34 11.16 0.27 9.17
N ASN A 35 12.47 0.32 8.92
CA ASN A 35 13.07 1.43 8.18
C ASN A 35 12.61 1.48 6.72
N ALA A 36 12.48 0.32 6.06
CA ALA A 36 11.95 0.26 4.69
C ALA A 36 10.47 0.68 4.63
N PHE A 37 9.68 0.31 5.64
CA PHE A 37 8.30 0.73 5.76
C PHE A 37 8.16 2.23 6.00
N GLN A 38 9.01 2.82 6.85
CA GLN A 38 9.07 4.27 7.04
C GLN A 38 9.46 5.01 5.75
N GLN A 39 10.43 4.49 4.99
CA GLN A 39 10.79 5.04 3.67
C GLN A 39 9.64 4.92 2.66
N PHE A 40 8.90 3.81 2.68
CA PHE A 40 7.72 3.65 1.84
C PHE A 40 6.66 4.70 2.17
N LEU A 41 6.36 4.90 3.46
CA LEU A 41 5.40 5.91 3.91
C LEU A 41 5.86 7.33 3.57
N SER A 42 7.15 7.65 3.71
CA SER A 42 7.68 8.98 3.39
C SER A 42 7.66 9.30 1.89
N LEU A 43 7.76 8.28 1.03
CA LEU A 43 7.61 8.41 -0.43
C LEU A 43 6.14 8.59 -0.86
N LYS A 44 5.16 8.19 -0.02
CA LYS A 44 3.75 8.40 -0.29
C LYS A 44 3.34 9.81 0.12
N VAL A 45 3.42 10.72 -0.86
CA VAL A 45 2.84 12.07 -0.81
C VAL A 45 1.36 12.00 -0.38
N SER A 46 0.85 13.03 0.31
CA SER A 46 -0.56 13.16 0.75
C SER A 46 -1.60 12.79 -0.32
N ASP A 47 -1.25 13.03 -1.60
CA ASP A 47 -2.05 12.72 -2.79
C ASP A 47 -2.26 11.21 -3.05
N PHE A 48 -1.41 10.33 -2.50
CA PHE A 48 -1.57 8.88 -2.63
C PHE A 48 -2.83 8.37 -1.95
N SER A 49 -3.13 8.89 -0.76
CA SER A 49 -4.36 8.54 -0.03
C SER A 49 -5.59 9.04 -0.79
N ILE A 50 -5.53 10.26 -1.31
CA ILE A 50 -6.61 10.86 -2.11
C ILE A 50 -6.89 10.03 -3.37
N ARG A 51 -5.85 9.57 -4.08
CA ARG A 51 -6.00 8.69 -5.26
C ARG A 51 -6.62 7.35 -4.90
N GLY A 52 -6.22 6.74 -3.78
CA GLY A 52 -6.80 5.49 -3.30
C GLY A 52 -8.30 5.64 -2.99
N ILE A 53 -8.70 6.75 -2.37
CA ILE A 53 -10.10 7.06 -2.09
C ILE A 53 -10.88 7.34 -3.37
N ASN A 54 -10.33 8.13 -4.30
CA ASN A 54 -10.98 8.41 -5.59
C ASN A 54 -11.14 7.15 -6.46
N ALA A 55 -10.21 6.21 -6.37
CA ALA A 55 -10.33 4.93 -7.09
C ALA A 55 -11.55 4.12 -6.64
N LEU A 56 -11.99 4.26 -5.38
CA LEU A 56 -13.22 3.60 -4.90
C LEU A 56 -14.46 4.11 -5.61
N VAL A 57 -14.52 5.41 -5.92
CA VAL A 57 -15.65 6.02 -6.64
C VAL A 57 -15.77 5.45 -8.06
N ILE A 58 -14.68 4.94 -8.63
CA ILE A 58 -14.63 4.33 -9.98
C ILE A 58 -14.88 2.81 -9.93
N LEU A 59 -14.57 2.16 -8.81
CA LEU A 59 -14.71 0.70 -8.61
C LEU A 59 -16.12 0.28 -8.15
N TRP A 60 -16.95 1.24 -7.74
CA TRP A 60 -18.37 1.05 -7.40
C TRP A 60 -19.27 1.27 -8.61
#